data_AF-E3N4J1-F1
#
_entry.id   AF-E3N4J1-F1
#
_cell.length_a   1.000
_cell.length_b   1.000
_cell.length_c   1.000
_cell.angle_alpha   90.00
_cell.angle_beta   90.00
_cell.angle_gamma   90.00
#
_symmetry.space_group_name_H-M   'P 1'
#
loop_
_entity.id
_entity.type
_entity.pdbx_description
1 polymer ?
#
loop_
_entity_poly.entity_id
_entity_poly.type
_entity_poly.pdbx_seq_one_letter_code
_entity_poly.pdbx_strand_id
1 'polypeptide(L)'
;MHHAAAPFTSDCPIPVHYYANELNRFVQEIVPDATQEQMKTIESIAINVKASHEYSQQKLSSQINEFEEKMKQKEIENEELKAKLIRLEKKFEHMKMEKDLYEYNAVCNDQYENYITQLKKDFKEQMERERDNFLRTCSNASEKINELENQVAQLRINQCAVNNIDLLNERRDVSAHQRPLFVMHPDHHSSILVIVDTNETVTPCHAIDTIATTDTIVTISTTNCGPFIEE
;
A
#
# COMPACT_ATOMS: atom_id res chain seq x y z
N MET A 1 -8.34 -63.39 82.45
CA MET A 1 -8.56 -63.79 81.04
C MET A 1 -7.53 -63.04 80.22
N HIS A 2 -6.55 -63.73 79.64
CA HIS A 2 -5.63 -63.08 78.69
C HIS A 2 -6.35 -62.99 77.33
N HIS A 3 -6.64 -61.77 76.89
CA HIS A 3 -7.20 -61.54 75.57
C HIS A 3 -6.10 -61.71 74.51
N ALA A 4 -6.39 -62.50 73.47
CA ALA A 4 -5.49 -62.63 72.32
C ALA A 4 -5.35 -61.27 71.60
N ALA A 5 -4.14 -60.98 71.12
CA ALA A 5 -3.87 -59.75 70.38
C ALA A 5 -4.75 -59.68 69.13
N ALA A 6 -5.30 -58.49 68.83
CA ALA A 6 -6.03 -58.27 67.58
C ALA A 6 -5.06 -58.48 66.39
N PRO A 7 -5.38 -59.35 65.41
CA PRO A 7 -4.46 -59.62 64.31
C PRO A 7 -4.40 -58.45 63.33
N PHE A 8 -3.22 -58.20 62.76
CA PHE A 8 -3.09 -57.26 61.65
C PHE A 8 -3.74 -57.81 60.38
N THR A 9 -4.49 -56.96 59.66
CA THR A 9 -5.05 -57.26 58.34
C THR A 9 -4.83 -56.07 57.40
N SER A 10 -4.53 -56.34 56.13
CA SER A 10 -4.32 -55.31 55.11
C SER A 10 -5.60 -54.60 54.68
N ASP A 11 -6.75 -55.26 54.84
CA ASP A 11 -8.06 -54.75 54.40
C ASP A 11 -8.62 -53.71 55.38
N CYS A 12 -8.28 -53.85 56.66
CA CYS A 12 -8.60 -52.88 57.71
C CYS A 12 -7.36 -52.66 58.60
N PRO A 13 -6.35 -51.93 58.10
CA PRO A 13 -5.06 -51.82 58.77
C PRO A 13 -5.19 -51.01 60.05
N ILE A 14 -4.93 -51.66 61.18
CA ILE A 14 -4.82 -51.01 62.47
C ILE A 14 -3.45 -50.32 62.55
N PRO A 15 -3.38 -49.04 62.96
CA PRO A 15 -2.12 -48.29 62.98
C PRO A 15 -1.06 -48.86 63.92
N VAL A 16 0.21 -48.66 63.59
CA VAL A 16 1.37 -49.10 64.39
C VAL A 16 1.28 -48.66 65.85
N HIS A 17 0.81 -47.43 66.10
CA HIS A 17 0.72 -46.87 67.45
C HIS A 17 -0.25 -47.65 68.35
N TYR A 18 -1.28 -48.26 67.79
CA TYR A 18 -2.21 -49.11 68.54
C TYR A 18 -1.48 -50.33 69.11
N TYR A 19 -0.77 -51.07 68.25
CA TYR A 19 -0.02 -52.27 68.66
C TYR A 19 1.16 -51.93 69.57
N ALA A 20 1.84 -50.82 69.33
CA ALA A 20 2.92 -50.36 70.20
C ALA A 20 2.41 -50.02 71.61
N ASN A 21 1.25 -49.38 71.72
CA ASN A 21 0.62 -49.09 73.01
C ASN A 21 0.12 -50.36 73.71
N GLU A 22 -0.42 -51.31 72.95
CA GLU A 22 -0.85 -52.62 73.47
C GLU A 22 0.33 -53.42 74.01
N LEU A 23 1.46 -53.41 73.30
CA LEU A 23 2.72 -54.02 73.73
C LEU A 23 3.23 -53.38 75.02
N ASN A 24 3.28 -52.05 75.07
CA ASN A 24 3.72 -51.31 76.25
C ASN A 24 2.85 -51.63 77.47
N ARG A 25 1.53 -51.70 77.32
CA ARG A 25 0.61 -52.10 78.40
C ARG A 25 0.91 -53.51 78.88
N PHE A 26 1.05 -54.46 77.96
CA PHE A 26 1.31 -55.86 78.30
C PHE A 26 2.65 -56.04 79.02
N VAL A 27 3.71 -55.38 78.56
CA VAL A 27 5.05 -55.49 79.15
C VAL A 27 5.13 -54.84 80.53
N GLN A 28 4.41 -53.72 80.76
CA GLN A 28 4.36 -53.05 82.07
C GLN A 28 3.64 -53.86 83.16
N GLU A 29 2.71 -54.74 82.78
CA GLU A 29 1.94 -55.59 83.70
C GLU A 29 2.65 -56.92 84.04
N ILE A 30 3.80 -57.21 83.42
CA ILE A 30 4.52 -58.48 83.58
C ILE A 30 5.59 -58.39 84.69
N VAL A 31 5.51 -59.36 85.61
CA VAL A 31 6.49 -59.62 86.70
C VAL A 31 7.62 -60.51 86.14
N PRO A 32 8.85 -60.53 86.69
CA PRO A 32 10.03 -61.28 86.17
C PRO A 32 9.86 -62.75 85.76
N ASP A 33 8.74 -63.42 86.06
CA ASP A 33 8.43 -64.79 85.66
C ASP A 33 7.21 -64.83 84.70
N ALA A 34 7.36 -64.25 83.51
CA ALA A 34 6.33 -64.26 82.48
C ALA A 34 5.96 -65.70 82.06
N THR A 35 4.67 -66.02 82.08
CA THR A 35 4.16 -67.31 81.62
C THR A 35 4.35 -67.47 80.11
N GLN A 36 4.38 -68.72 79.64
CA GLN A 36 4.51 -69.03 78.21
C GLN A 36 3.38 -68.41 77.37
N GLU A 37 2.16 -68.27 77.92
CA GLU A 37 1.03 -67.62 77.24
C GLU A 37 1.21 -66.10 77.13
N GLN A 38 1.76 -65.46 78.16
CA GLN A 38 2.10 -64.03 78.11
C GLN A 38 3.18 -63.78 77.07
N MET A 39 4.20 -64.64 76.98
CA MET A 39 5.24 -64.54 75.94
C MET A 39 4.67 -64.70 74.53
N LYS A 40 3.79 -65.68 74.29
CA LYS A 40 3.09 -65.82 73.00
C LYS A 40 2.25 -64.60 72.62
N THR A 41 1.65 -63.96 73.61
CA THR A 41 0.85 -62.73 73.39
C THR A 41 1.76 -61.55 73.01
N ILE A 42 2.88 -61.38 73.72
CA ILE A 42 3.90 -60.36 73.39
C ILE A 42 4.43 -60.57 71.97
N GLU A 43 4.81 -61.80 71.61
CA GLU A 43 5.29 -62.14 70.26
C GLU A 43 4.24 -61.81 69.20
N SER A 44 2.97 -62.14 69.45
CA SER A 44 1.87 -61.83 68.53
C SER A 44 1.70 -60.32 68.32
N ILE A 45 1.75 -59.52 69.39
CA ILE A 45 1.66 -58.05 69.29
C ILE A 45 2.88 -57.50 68.54
N ALA A 46 4.08 -57.99 68.81
CA ALA A 46 5.31 -57.56 68.13
C ALA A 46 5.28 -57.86 66.61
N ILE A 47 4.75 -59.02 66.21
CA ILE A 47 4.51 -59.36 64.80
C ILE A 47 3.54 -58.36 64.17
N ASN A 48 2.46 -57.99 64.87
CA ASN A 48 1.49 -57.02 64.36
C ASN A 48 2.05 -55.60 64.25
N VAL A 49 2.91 -55.16 65.20
CA VAL A 49 3.67 -53.89 65.10
C VAL A 49 4.47 -53.87 63.80
N LYS A 50 5.24 -54.95 63.56
CA LYS A 50 6.10 -55.08 62.37
C LYS A 50 5.27 -55.07 61.08
N ALA A 51 4.22 -55.89 61.01
CA ALA A 51 3.36 -55.97 59.83
C ALA A 51 2.65 -54.64 59.51
N SER A 52 2.13 -53.96 60.53
CA SER A 52 1.50 -52.64 60.38
C SER A 52 2.50 -51.58 59.92
N HIS A 53 3.75 -51.65 60.40
CA HIS A 53 4.80 -50.72 60.01
C HIS A 53 5.23 -50.93 58.56
N GLU A 54 5.49 -52.18 58.16
CA GLU A 54 5.84 -52.55 56.79
C GLU A 54 4.73 -52.14 55.80
N TYR A 55 3.47 -52.40 56.14
CA TYR A 55 2.33 -51.94 55.32
C TYR A 55 2.31 -50.42 55.18
N SER A 56 2.50 -49.69 56.28
CA SER A 56 2.48 -48.22 56.28
C SER A 56 3.63 -47.65 55.45
N GLN A 57 4.84 -48.22 55.56
CA GLN A 57 6.00 -47.84 54.75
C GLN A 57 5.76 -48.10 53.26
N GLN A 58 5.24 -49.28 52.91
CA GLN A 58 4.95 -49.63 51.52
C GLN A 58 3.91 -48.68 50.92
N LYS A 59 2.83 -48.40 51.65
CA LYS A 59 1.79 -47.46 51.22
C LYS A 59 2.34 -46.06 50.99
N LEU A 60 3.17 -45.56 51.91
CA LEU A 60 3.81 -44.24 51.77
C LEU A 60 4.76 -44.21 50.57
N SER A 61 5.56 -45.26 50.38
CA SER A 61 6.47 -45.38 49.23
C SER A 61 5.71 -45.36 47.90
N SER A 62 4.60 -46.11 47.79
CA SER A 62 3.74 -46.08 46.61
C SER A 62 3.17 -44.69 46.34
N GLN A 63 2.72 -43.98 47.37
CA GLN A 63 2.20 -42.62 47.22
C GLN A 63 3.28 -41.61 46.79
N ILE A 64 4.50 -41.73 47.32
CA ILE A 64 5.63 -40.89 46.92
C ILE A 64 5.94 -41.09 45.44
N ASN A 65 6.04 -42.36 44.99
CA ASN A 65 6.30 -42.66 43.59
C ASN A 65 5.21 -42.10 42.67
N GLU A 66 3.93 -42.23 43.05
CA GLU A 66 2.81 -41.67 42.29
C GLU A 66 2.91 -40.13 42.18
N PHE A 67 3.28 -39.45 43.27
CA PHE A 67 3.48 -38.01 43.25
C PHE A 67 4.69 -37.58 42.41
N GLU A 68 5.80 -38.32 42.46
CA GLU A 68 6.97 -38.05 41.63
C GLU A 68 6.66 -38.19 40.14
N GLU A 69 5.91 -39.22 39.74
CA GLU A 69 5.47 -39.39 38.35
C GLU A 69 4.56 -38.25 37.89
N LYS A 70 3.59 -37.85 38.73
CA LYS A 70 2.71 -36.70 38.45
C LYS A 70 3.48 -35.39 38.33
N MET A 71 4.52 -35.20 39.14
CA MET A 71 5.38 -34.02 39.07
C MET A 71 6.18 -33.98 37.77
N LYS A 72 6.82 -35.09 37.38
CA LYS A 72 7.55 -35.22 36.11
C LYS A 72 6.65 -34.93 34.91
N GLN A 73 5.43 -35.46 34.92
CA GLN A 73 4.46 -35.21 33.85
C GLN A 73 4.09 -33.72 33.76
N LYS A 74 3.84 -33.06 34.90
CA LYS A 74 3.56 -31.62 34.94
C LYS A 74 4.73 -30.76 34.50
N GLU A 75 5.96 -31.16 34.79
CA GLU A 75 7.16 -30.46 34.32
C GLU A 75 7.24 -30.48 32.80
N ILE A 76 6.99 -31.63 32.17
CA ILE A 76 6.94 -31.76 30.70
C ILE A 76 5.86 -30.86 30.11
N GLU A 77 4.63 -30.92 30.64
CA GLU A 77 3.52 -30.07 30.18
C GLU A 77 3.83 -28.58 30.32
N ASN A 78 4.52 -28.17 31.39
CA ASN A 78 4.90 -26.79 31.61
C ASN A 78 5.96 -26.32 30.60
N GLU A 79 6.94 -27.15 30.26
CA GLU A 79 7.92 -26.84 29.22
C GLU A 79 7.27 -26.71 27.83
N GLU A 80 6.30 -27.57 27.51
CA GLU A 80 5.51 -27.44 26.27
C GLU A 80 4.70 -26.13 26.23
N LEU A 81 4.10 -25.73 27.35
CA LEU A 81 3.35 -24.48 27.44
C LEU A 81 4.27 -23.25 27.31
N LYS A 82 5.46 -23.28 27.92
CA LYS A 82 6.47 -22.22 27.73
C LYS A 82 6.89 -22.11 26.28
N ALA A 83 7.11 -23.23 25.59
CA ALA A 83 7.44 -23.22 24.17
C ALA A 83 6.32 -22.62 23.31
N LYS A 84 5.05 -22.94 23.62
CA LYS A 84 3.88 -22.34 22.96
C LYS A 84 3.78 -20.83 23.22
N LEU A 85 4.06 -20.38 24.45
CA LEU A 85 4.06 -18.97 24.81
C LEU A 85 5.11 -18.19 23.99
N ILE A 86 6.34 -18.69 23.92
CA ILE A 86 7.43 -18.06 23.14
C ILE A 86 7.04 -17.94 21.65
N ARG A 87 6.40 -18.97 21.08
CA ARG A 87 5.92 -18.90 19.68
C ARG A 87 4.85 -17.84 19.49
N LEU A 88 3.92 -17.72 20.42
CA LEU A 88 2.87 -16.70 20.38
C LEU A 88 3.44 -15.29 20.51
N GLU A 89 4.39 -15.06 21.42
CA GLU A 89 5.07 -13.77 21.57
C GLU A 89 5.74 -13.33 20.26
N LYS A 90 6.47 -14.25 19.60
CA LYS A 90 7.06 -13.97 18.28
C LYS A 90 6.01 -13.62 17.22
N LYS A 91 4.87 -14.30 17.22
CA LYS A 91 3.76 -13.99 16.29
C LYS A 91 3.18 -12.61 16.56
N PHE A 92 3.03 -12.23 17.84
CA PHE A 92 2.56 -10.90 18.21
C PHE A 92 3.52 -9.79 17.77
N GLU A 93 4.82 -9.97 17.96
CA GLU A 93 5.82 -9.01 17.49
C GLU A 93 5.81 -8.90 15.96
N HIS A 94 5.65 -10.00 15.23
CA HIS A 94 5.52 -9.96 13.77
C HIS A 94 4.28 -9.18 13.32
N MET A 95 3.11 -9.46 13.90
CA MET A 95 1.88 -8.74 13.57
C MET A 95 1.98 -7.24 13.90
N LYS A 96 2.70 -6.89 14.96
CA LYS A 96 2.94 -5.50 15.33
C LYS A 96 3.80 -4.79 14.28
N MET A 97 4.92 -5.40 13.86
CA MET A 97 5.75 -4.86 12.79
C MET A 97 4.98 -4.71 11.47
N GLU A 98 4.15 -5.69 11.12
CA GLU A 98 3.34 -5.65 9.90
C GLU A 98 2.31 -4.50 9.95
N LYS A 99 1.63 -4.34 11.08
CA LYS A 99 0.71 -3.22 11.31
C LYS A 99 1.43 -1.87 11.16
N ASP A 100 2.57 -1.71 11.81
CA ASP A 100 3.34 -0.45 11.77
C ASP A 100 3.80 -0.13 10.33
N LEU A 101 4.14 -1.15 9.53
CA LEU A 101 4.47 -1.00 8.11
C LEU A 101 3.28 -0.53 7.28
N TYR A 102 2.10 -1.12 7.46
CA TYR A 102 0.90 -0.68 6.75
C TYR A 102 0.49 0.74 7.13
N GLU A 103 0.61 1.11 8.40
CA GLU A 103 0.32 2.46 8.89
C GLU A 103 1.28 3.49 8.27
N TYR A 104 2.58 3.17 8.20
CA TYR A 104 3.56 3.99 7.51
C TYR A 104 3.24 4.17 6.03
N ASN A 105 2.95 3.08 5.31
CA ASN A 105 2.63 3.12 3.89
C ASN A 105 1.36 3.94 3.59
N ALA A 106 0.33 3.85 4.45
CA ALA A 106 -0.88 4.65 4.30
C ALA A 106 -0.58 6.16 4.39
N VAL A 107 0.21 6.57 5.37
CA VAL A 107 0.63 7.97 5.53
C VAL A 107 1.46 8.45 4.33
N CYS A 108 2.39 7.63 3.84
CA CYS A 108 3.18 7.96 2.65
C CYS A 108 2.30 8.12 1.41
N ASN A 109 1.31 7.24 1.20
CA ASN A 109 0.39 7.34 0.07
C ASN A 109 -0.41 8.65 0.10
N ASP A 110 -0.92 9.05 1.27
CA ASP A 110 -1.64 10.33 1.42
C ASP A 110 -0.73 11.53 1.09
N GLN A 111 0.55 11.48 1.48
CA GLN A 111 1.52 12.51 1.13
C GLN A 111 1.77 12.58 -0.38
N TYR A 112 1.92 11.44 -1.05
CA TYR A 112 2.10 11.39 -2.49
C TYR A 112 0.86 11.89 -3.26
N GLU A 113 -0.34 11.49 -2.84
CA GLU A 113 -1.58 11.97 -3.47
C GLU A 113 -1.75 13.49 -3.30
N ASN A 114 -1.44 14.02 -2.11
CA ASN A 114 -1.44 15.46 -1.88
C ASN A 114 -0.41 16.18 -2.76
N TYR A 115 0.81 15.63 -2.88
CA TYR A 115 1.87 16.19 -3.73
C TYR A 115 1.47 16.19 -5.21
N ILE A 116 0.94 15.08 -5.72
CA ILE A 116 0.46 14.95 -7.11
C ILE A 116 -0.69 15.93 -7.37
N THR A 117 -1.61 16.07 -6.43
CA THR A 117 -2.72 17.02 -6.53
C THR A 117 -2.22 18.46 -6.62
N GLN A 118 -1.23 18.83 -5.81
CA GLN A 118 -0.61 20.15 -5.86
C GLN A 118 0.10 20.39 -7.21
N LEU A 119 0.89 19.43 -7.69
CA LEU A 119 1.55 19.52 -9.00
C LEU A 119 0.56 19.72 -10.15
N LYS A 120 -0.56 18.98 -10.15
CA LYS A 120 -1.62 19.13 -11.17
C LYS A 120 -2.22 20.53 -11.14
N LYS A 121 -2.44 21.09 -9.95
CA LYS A 121 -2.94 22.45 -9.78
C LYS A 121 -1.96 23.47 -10.32
N ASP A 122 -0.69 23.39 -9.91
CA ASP A 122 0.36 24.32 -10.33
C ASP A 122 0.56 24.30 -11.85
N PHE A 123 0.56 23.10 -12.45
CA PHE A 123 0.66 22.93 -13.90
C PHE A 123 -0.52 23.57 -14.62
N LYS A 124 -1.75 23.35 -14.12
CA LYS A 124 -2.95 23.96 -14.71
C LYS A 124 -2.90 25.49 -14.66
N GLU A 125 -2.55 26.06 -13.50
CA GLU A 125 -2.42 27.52 -13.35
C GLU A 125 -1.35 28.09 -14.27
N GLN A 126 -0.22 27.39 -14.43
CA GLN A 126 0.84 27.81 -15.34
C GLN A 126 0.37 27.81 -16.79
N MET A 127 -0.31 26.75 -17.23
CA MET A 127 -0.85 26.64 -18.59
C MET A 127 -1.92 27.71 -18.87
N GLU A 128 -2.76 28.03 -17.89
CA GLU A 128 -3.75 29.12 -18.03
C GLU A 128 -3.07 30.48 -18.18
N ARG A 129 -2.04 30.78 -17.37
CA ARG A 129 -1.25 32.01 -17.51
C ARG A 129 -0.57 32.11 -18.88
N GLU A 130 0.02 31.03 -19.37
CA GLU A 130 0.68 31.00 -20.68
C GLU A 130 -0.32 31.21 -21.82
N ARG A 131 -1.48 30.54 -21.77
CA ARG A 131 -2.56 30.75 -22.74
C ARG A 131 -3.04 32.20 -22.75
N ASP A 132 -3.28 32.79 -21.58
CA ASP A 132 -3.78 34.16 -21.48
C ASP A 132 -2.76 35.19 -22.00
N ASN A 133 -1.47 34.97 -21.71
CA ASN A 133 -0.39 35.76 -22.28
C ASN A 133 -0.30 35.62 -23.80
N PHE A 134 -0.46 34.41 -24.32
CA PHE A 134 -0.50 34.16 -25.77
C PHE A 134 -1.66 34.89 -26.43
N LEU A 135 -2.88 34.75 -25.90
CA LEU A 135 -4.08 35.44 -26.40
C LEU A 135 -3.90 36.97 -26.42
N ARG A 136 -3.35 37.54 -25.34
CA ARG A 136 -3.04 38.97 -25.29
C ARG A 136 -2.04 39.38 -26.37
N THR A 137 -1.00 38.57 -26.60
CA THR A 137 0.01 38.83 -27.63
C THR A 137 -0.60 38.79 -29.03
N CYS A 138 -1.44 37.80 -29.32
CA CYS A 138 -2.17 37.71 -30.59
C CYS A 138 -3.11 38.91 -30.80
N SER A 139 -3.84 39.35 -29.77
CA SER A 139 -4.72 40.52 -29.84
C SER A 139 -3.93 41.78 -30.21
N ASN A 140 -2.83 42.03 -29.51
CA ASN A 140 -1.95 43.18 -29.78
C ASN A 140 -1.37 43.12 -31.20
N ALA A 141 -0.98 41.94 -31.68
CA ALA A 141 -0.48 41.75 -33.03
C ALA A 141 -1.57 42.03 -34.09
N SER A 142 -2.81 41.57 -33.84
CA SER A 142 -3.95 41.82 -34.74
C SER A 142 -4.28 43.30 -34.85
N GLU A 143 -4.30 44.04 -33.73
CA GLU A 143 -4.50 45.49 -33.73
C GLU A 143 -3.43 46.20 -34.57
N LYS A 144 -2.16 45.81 -34.40
CA LYS A 144 -1.03 46.38 -35.15
C LYS A 144 -1.09 46.06 -36.65
N ILE A 145 -1.54 44.86 -37.02
CA ILE A 145 -1.76 44.48 -38.42
C ILE A 145 -2.86 45.36 -39.02
N ASN A 146 -4.00 45.52 -38.35
CA ASN A 146 -5.09 46.37 -38.82
C ASN A 146 -4.65 47.83 -39.01
N GLU A 147 -3.82 48.35 -38.09
CA GLU A 147 -3.24 49.69 -38.23
C GLU A 147 -2.35 49.81 -39.48
N LEU A 148 -1.47 48.84 -39.70
CA LEU A 148 -0.60 48.81 -40.88
C LEU A 148 -1.39 48.64 -42.18
N GLU A 149 -2.42 47.80 -42.20
CA GLU A 149 -3.31 47.63 -43.35
C GLU A 149 -4.01 48.94 -43.71
N ASN A 150 -4.47 49.70 -42.71
CA ASN A 150 -5.05 51.02 -42.92
C ASN A 150 -4.02 52.02 -43.49
N GLN A 151 -2.79 52.02 -42.99
CA GLN A 151 -1.72 52.87 -43.53
C GLN A 151 -1.39 52.50 -44.98
N VAL A 152 -1.28 51.21 -45.30
CA VAL A 152 -1.06 50.72 -46.67
C VAL A 152 -2.21 51.13 -47.59
N ALA A 153 -3.46 51.05 -47.13
CA ALA A 153 -4.62 51.49 -47.90
C ALA A 153 -4.55 53.00 -48.22
N GLN A 154 -4.18 53.84 -47.25
CA GLN A 154 -3.97 55.28 -47.47
C GLN A 154 -2.86 55.57 -48.48
N LEU A 155 -1.73 54.85 -48.38
CA LEU A 155 -0.62 55.00 -49.33
C LEU A 155 -1.04 54.62 -50.75
N ARG A 156 -1.83 53.56 -50.92
CA ARG A 156 -2.37 53.16 -52.24
C ARG A 156 -3.27 54.24 -52.84
N ILE A 157 -4.12 54.87 -52.03
CA ILE A 157 -4.96 56.00 -52.48
C ILE A 157 -4.08 57.16 -52.96
N ASN A 158 -3.06 57.53 -52.17
CA ASN A 158 -2.14 58.61 -52.52
C ASN A 158 -1.35 58.30 -53.79
N GLN A 159 -0.90 57.05 -53.98
CA GLN A 159 -0.21 56.63 -55.20
C GLN A 159 -1.11 56.73 -56.44
N CYS A 160 -2.39 56.38 -56.32
CA CYS A 160 -3.36 56.57 -57.40
C CYS A 160 -3.54 58.07 -57.74
N ALA A 161 -3.54 58.94 -56.72
CA ALA A 161 -3.58 60.39 -56.93
C ALA A 161 -2.32 60.91 -57.67
N VAL A 162 -1.13 60.42 -57.31
CA VAL A 162 0.12 60.78 -57.99
C VAL A 162 0.12 60.31 -59.44
N ASN A 163 -0.23 59.03 -59.70
CA ASN A 163 -0.30 58.51 -61.07
C ASN A 163 -1.30 59.29 -61.95
N ASN A 164 -2.42 59.73 -61.38
CA ASN A 164 -3.38 60.58 -62.08
C ASN A 164 -2.82 61.97 -62.39
N ILE A 165 -2.01 62.55 -61.50
CA ILE A 165 -1.32 63.83 -61.74
C ILE A 165 -0.28 63.68 -62.85
N ASP A 166 0.50 62.59 -62.85
CA ASP A 166 1.51 62.31 -63.87
C ASP A 166 0.87 62.14 -65.26
N LEU A 167 -0.24 61.40 -65.36
CA LEU A 167 -1.04 61.30 -66.59
C LEU A 167 -1.57 62.66 -67.09
N LEU A 168 -1.95 63.56 -66.18
CA LEU A 168 -2.38 64.92 -66.53
C LEU A 168 -1.20 65.80 -66.96
N ASN A 169 -0.01 65.60 -66.39
CA ASN A 169 1.21 66.32 -66.77
C ASN A 169 1.75 65.85 -68.12
N GLU A 170 1.78 64.54 -68.39
CA GLU A 170 2.11 64.00 -69.72
C GLU A 170 1.15 64.52 -70.79
N ARG A 171 -0.16 64.58 -70.50
CA ARG A 171 -1.13 65.19 -71.43
C ARG A 171 -0.89 66.69 -71.65
N ARG A 172 -0.37 67.42 -70.68
CA ARG A 172 0.03 68.83 -70.85
C ARG A 172 1.27 68.99 -71.72
N ASP A 173 2.29 68.16 -71.54
CA ASP A 173 3.53 68.23 -72.34
C ASP A 173 3.30 67.88 -73.82
N VAL A 174 2.40 66.94 -74.10
CA VAL A 174 1.98 66.63 -75.48
C VAL A 174 1.18 67.80 -76.09
N SER A 175 0.38 68.52 -75.29
CA SER A 175 -0.39 69.68 -75.79
C SER A 175 0.48 70.91 -76.09
N ALA A 176 1.67 71.02 -75.50
CA ALA A 176 2.59 72.13 -75.74
C ALA A 176 3.34 72.00 -77.09
N HIS A 177 3.38 70.82 -77.71
CA HIS A 177 4.11 70.55 -78.95
C HIS A 177 3.23 70.33 -80.19
N GLN A 178 1.90 70.40 -80.07
CA GLN A 178 1.00 70.37 -81.23
C GLN A 178 0.49 71.77 -81.59
N ARG A 179 1.21 72.42 -82.53
CA ARG A 179 0.56 73.41 -83.41
C ARG A 179 -0.50 72.69 -84.23
N PRO A 180 -1.76 73.16 -84.31
CA PRO A 180 -2.72 72.60 -85.23
C PRO A 180 -2.33 73.01 -86.66
N LEU A 181 -1.79 72.06 -87.42
CA LEU A 181 -1.71 72.15 -88.88
C LEU A 181 -3.08 71.72 -89.42
N PHE A 182 -3.88 72.69 -89.88
CA PHE A 182 -5.08 72.41 -90.64
C PHE A 182 -4.68 71.85 -92.01
N VAL A 183 -4.93 70.56 -92.26
CA VAL A 183 -4.94 70.00 -93.61
C VAL A 183 -6.18 69.11 -93.74
N MET A 184 -7.00 69.43 -94.74
CA MET A 184 -8.22 68.73 -95.08
C MET A 184 -7.92 67.37 -95.73
N HIS A 185 -8.81 66.43 -95.43
CA HIS A 185 -9.03 65.10 -96.03
C HIS A 185 -9.05 65.11 -97.57
N PRO A 186 -8.80 63.95 -98.25
CA PRO A 186 -9.78 62.86 -98.28
C PRO A 186 -9.23 61.40 -98.33
N ASP A 187 -10.09 60.49 -97.86
CA ASP A 187 -10.37 59.10 -98.24
C ASP A 187 -9.26 58.15 -98.78
N HIS A 188 -9.17 56.92 -98.22
CA HIS A 188 -9.90 55.71 -98.69
C HIS A 188 -9.24 54.39 -98.20
N HIS A 189 -10.10 53.42 -97.81
CA HIS A 189 -9.91 51.96 -97.78
C HIS A 189 -9.19 51.23 -96.61
N SER A 190 -10.03 50.50 -95.85
CA SER A 190 -9.96 49.08 -95.44
C SER A 190 -8.62 48.41 -95.12
N SER A 191 -8.50 47.82 -93.92
CA SER A 191 -8.72 46.38 -93.70
C SER A 191 -8.38 45.94 -92.26
N ILE A 192 -9.05 44.85 -91.88
CA ILE A 192 -9.06 44.13 -90.61
C ILE A 192 -7.69 43.51 -90.27
N LEU A 193 -7.34 43.46 -88.97
CA LEU A 193 -6.58 42.35 -88.40
C LEU A 193 -7.08 42.06 -86.97
N VAL A 194 -7.62 40.86 -86.79
CA VAL A 194 -7.95 40.23 -85.50
C VAL A 194 -6.74 39.38 -85.09
N ILE A 195 -6.30 39.48 -83.83
CA ILE A 195 -5.72 38.35 -83.08
C ILE A 195 -6.27 38.40 -81.65
N VAL A 196 -6.93 37.31 -81.27
CA VAL A 196 -7.31 36.88 -79.92
C VAL A 196 -6.38 35.73 -79.55
N ASP A 197 -5.90 35.68 -78.32
CA ASP A 197 -5.85 34.50 -77.41
C ASP A 197 -5.01 34.86 -76.17
N THR A 198 -5.50 34.84 -74.93
CA THR A 198 -6.07 33.79 -74.03
C THR A 198 -5.07 33.41 -72.95
N ASN A 199 -5.54 33.42 -71.70
CA ASN A 199 -5.51 32.33 -70.71
C ASN A 199 -5.86 32.98 -69.35
N GLU A 200 -7.03 32.76 -68.74
CA GLU A 200 -7.42 31.57 -67.95
C GLU A 200 -6.34 31.15 -66.93
N THR A 201 -6.58 30.81 -65.66
CA THR A 201 -7.67 30.93 -64.68
C THR A 201 -7.10 30.36 -63.35
N VAL A 202 -7.78 30.62 -62.22
CA VAL A 202 -7.99 29.67 -61.09
C VAL A 202 -6.87 29.45 -60.06
N THR A 203 -7.19 29.92 -58.84
CA THR A 203 -6.78 29.42 -57.52
C THR A 203 -7.25 27.98 -57.29
N PRO A 204 -6.50 27.17 -56.52
CA PRO A 204 -7.18 26.37 -55.50
C PRO A 204 -6.54 26.48 -54.12
N CYS A 205 -7.44 26.62 -53.15
CA CYS A 205 -7.23 26.36 -51.73
C CYS A 205 -6.76 24.92 -51.50
N HIS A 206 -5.84 24.74 -50.55
CA HIS A 206 -5.80 23.53 -49.73
C HIS A 206 -5.87 23.92 -48.27
N ALA A 207 -7.04 23.66 -47.68
CA ALA A 207 -7.23 23.47 -46.26
C ALA A 207 -6.50 22.18 -45.85
N ILE A 208 -5.78 22.24 -44.73
CA ILE A 208 -5.45 21.06 -43.95
C ILE A 208 -5.96 21.34 -42.54
N ASP A 209 -7.14 20.81 -42.26
CA ASP A 209 -7.58 20.49 -40.91
C ASP A 209 -6.87 19.20 -40.49
N THR A 210 -6.20 19.18 -39.33
CA THR A 210 -5.97 17.93 -38.59
C THR A 210 -5.95 18.21 -37.08
N ILE A 211 -7.15 18.07 -36.52
CA ILE A 211 -7.58 17.44 -35.27
C ILE A 211 -6.46 16.91 -34.34
N ALA A 212 -6.56 17.30 -33.07
CA ALA A 212 -5.82 16.80 -31.92
C ALA A 212 -6.18 15.35 -31.54
N THR A 213 -5.19 14.59 -31.06
CA THR A 213 -5.40 13.50 -30.10
C THR A 213 -4.25 13.43 -29.10
N THR A 214 -4.62 13.53 -27.83
CA THR A 214 -3.80 13.37 -26.62
C THR A 214 -3.45 11.89 -26.41
N ASP A 215 -2.17 11.53 -26.49
CA ASP A 215 -1.72 10.21 -26.05
C ASP A 215 -1.49 10.19 -24.54
N THR A 216 -2.32 9.40 -23.88
CA THR A 216 -2.24 9.03 -22.47
C THR A 216 -1.23 7.90 -22.35
N ILE A 217 -0.09 8.13 -21.69
CA ILE A 217 0.80 7.03 -21.28
C ILE A 217 0.21 6.40 -20.02
N VAL A 218 -0.40 5.24 -20.19
CA VAL A 218 -0.79 4.34 -19.11
C VAL A 218 0.41 3.44 -18.79
N THR A 219 1.11 3.73 -17.70
CA THR A 219 2.13 2.83 -17.14
C THR A 219 1.46 1.91 -16.12
N ILE A 220 1.15 0.67 -16.53
CA ILE A 220 0.74 -0.39 -15.59
C ILE A 220 2.03 -1.05 -15.09
N SER A 221 2.42 -0.75 -13.85
CA SER A 221 3.42 -1.55 -13.13
C SER A 221 2.74 -2.76 -12.52
N THR A 222 2.83 -3.91 -13.19
CA THR A 222 2.52 -5.21 -12.60
C THR A 222 3.68 -5.64 -11.71
N THR A 223 3.50 -5.61 -10.39
CA THR A 223 4.39 -6.30 -9.45
C THR A 223 4.04 -7.79 -9.47
N ASN A 224 4.93 -8.61 -10.04
CA ASN A 224 4.85 -10.06 -9.98
C ASN A 224 5.04 -10.52 -8.52
N CYS A 225 3.96 -10.97 -7.88
CA CYS A 225 4.05 -11.85 -6.71
C CYS A 225 4.31 -13.27 -7.19
N GLY A 226 5.55 -13.75 -7.02
CA GLY A 226 5.90 -15.17 -7.15
C GLY A 226 5.40 -16.00 -5.96
N PRO A 227 5.32 -17.33 -6.09
CA PRO A 227 4.58 -18.19 -5.17
C PRO A 227 5.35 -18.46 -3.88
N PHE A 228 4.60 -18.51 -2.78
CA PHE A 228 5.06 -18.95 -1.47
C PHE A 228 5.40 -20.45 -1.48
N ILE A 229 6.52 -20.81 -0.85
CA ILE A 229 6.80 -22.17 -0.38
C ILE A 229 6.81 -22.08 1.16
N GLU A 230 5.93 -22.87 1.79
CA GLU A 230 5.85 -23.06 3.23
C GLU A 230 6.97 -24.01 3.70
N GLU A 231 7.65 -23.65 4.79
CA GLU A 231 8.33 -24.56 5.72
C GLU A 231 8.01 -24.16 7.17
#